data_AF-A0A1I1EJD5-F1
#
_entry.id   AF-A0A1I1EJD5-F1
#
_cell.length_a   1.000
_cell.length_b   1.000
_cell.length_c   1.000
_cell.angle_alpha   90.00
_cell.angle_beta   90.00
_cell.angle_gamma   90.00
#
_symmetry.space_group_name_H-M   'P 1'
#
loop_
_entity.id
_entity.type
_entity.pdbx_description
1 polymer ?
#
loop_
_entity_poly.entity_id
_entity_poly.type
_entity_poly.pdbx_seq_one_letter_code
_entity_poly.pdbx_strand_id
1 'polypeptide(L)'
;MPNMDQTIKRQRQDVKKRENNQSQVTSMRSAKKKFLSAVNNDADNAKELYEDAVKAIDKAATKGLIHENKAARDKSRLSKKLAK
;
A
#
# COMPACT_ATOMS: atom_id res chain seq x y z
N MET A 1 15.75 4.39 -27.04
CA MET A 1 14.81 5.53 -26.87
C MET A 1 13.56 5.24 -27.68
N PRO A 2 12.37 5.69 -27.25
CA PRO A 2 11.18 5.55 -28.08
C PRO A 2 11.39 6.35 -29.37
N ASN A 3 11.11 5.68 -30.48
CA ASN A 3 11.36 6.10 -31.85
C ASN A 3 10.11 6.67 -32.56
N MET A 4 8.97 6.68 -31.87
CA MET A 4 7.69 7.14 -32.39
C MET A 4 7.08 8.17 -31.43
N ASP A 5 6.49 9.25 -31.97
CA ASP A 5 6.04 10.39 -31.16
C ASP A 5 5.02 10.01 -30.07
N GLN A 6 4.16 9.04 -30.39
CA GLN A 6 3.16 8.52 -29.45
C GLN A 6 3.81 7.81 -28.25
N THR A 7 4.87 7.03 -28.47
CA THR A 7 5.59 6.35 -27.38
C THR A 7 6.39 7.33 -26.53
N ILE A 8 6.97 8.38 -27.11
CA ILE A 8 7.60 9.47 -26.34
C ILE A 8 6.57 10.13 -25.42
N LYS A 9 5.36 10.41 -25.92
CA LYS A 9 4.27 10.97 -25.11
C LYS A 9 3.84 10.03 -23.99
N ARG A 10 3.65 8.73 -24.27
CA ARG A 10 3.29 7.72 -23.26
C ARG A 10 4.37 7.63 -22.17
N GLN A 11 5.64 7.60 -22.54
CA GLN A 11 6.75 7.57 -21.58
C GLN A 11 6.69 8.74 -20.60
N ARG A 12 6.46 9.98 -21.08
CA ARG A 12 6.31 11.17 -20.22
C ARG A 12 5.12 11.03 -19.25
N GLN A 13 3.99 10.51 -19.71
CA GLN A 13 2.81 10.30 -18.88
C GLN A 13 3.04 9.20 -17.83
N ASP A 14 3.72 8.12 -18.22
CA ASP A 14 3.99 6.98 -17.34
C ASP A 14 4.93 7.33 -16.21
N VAL A 15 5.95 8.17 -16.47
CA VAL A 15 6.83 8.69 -15.39
C VAL A 15 6.01 9.43 -14.33
N LYS A 16 5.15 10.36 -14.75
CA LYS A 16 4.29 11.13 -13.83
C LYS A 16 3.32 10.23 -13.05
N LYS A 17 2.72 9.23 -13.71
CA LYS A 17 1.85 8.24 -13.04
C LYS A 17 2.64 7.39 -12.05
N ARG A 18 3.85 6.96 -12.42
CA ARG A 18 4.72 6.11 -11.59
C ARG A 18 5.08 6.81 -10.29
N GLU A 19 5.48 8.09 -10.34
CA GLU A 19 5.83 8.87 -9.14
C GLU A 19 4.66 8.97 -8.16
N ASN A 20 3.47 9.32 -8.68
CA ASN A 20 2.25 9.41 -7.86
C ASN A 20 1.84 8.08 -7.25
N ASN A 21 1.91 7.00 -8.03
CA ASN A 21 1.55 5.66 -7.57
C ASN A 21 2.56 5.14 -6.55
N GLN A 22 3.85 5.43 -6.76
CA GLN A 22 4.92 5.03 -5.86
C GLN A 22 4.73 5.66 -4.47
N SER A 23 4.40 6.95 -4.39
CA SER A 23 4.13 7.62 -3.11
C SER A 23 2.99 6.94 -2.34
N GLN A 24 1.86 6.67 -3.02
CA GLN A 24 0.69 6.05 -2.40
C GLN A 24 0.94 4.62 -1.94
N VAL A 25 1.61 3.80 -2.77
CA VAL A 25 1.98 2.43 -2.41
C VAL A 25 2.98 2.42 -1.26
N THR A 26 3.92 3.38 -1.22
CA THR A 26 4.90 3.48 -0.14
C THR A 26 4.22 3.87 1.18
N SER A 27 3.27 4.80 1.16
CA SER A 27 2.47 5.15 2.33
C SER A 27 1.74 3.93 2.92
N MET A 28 1.09 3.14 2.08
CA MET A 28 0.44 1.88 2.48
C MET A 28 1.43 0.89 3.12
N ARG A 29 2.62 0.71 2.50
CA ARG A 29 3.68 -0.16 3.06
C ARG A 29 4.19 0.35 4.41
N SER A 30 4.32 1.66 4.57
CA SER A 30 4.74 2.29 5.81
C SER A 30 3.72 2.08 6.93
N ALA A 31 2.41 2.24 6.66
CA ALA A 31 1.35 1.95 7.63
C ALA A 31 1.40 0.49 8.09
N LYS A 32 1.55 -0.44 7.15
CA LYS A 32 1.73 -1.87 7.45
C LYS A 32 2.97 -2.13 8.32
N LYS A 33 4.10 -1.46 8.04
CA LYS A 33 5.34 -1.59 8.82
C LYS A 33 5.19 -1.04 10.23
N LYS A 34 4.51 0.10 10.41
CA LYS A 34 4.23 0.69 11.73
C LYS A 34 3.43 -0.27 12.61
N PHE A 35 2.36 -0.88 12.09
CA PHE A 35 1.62 -1.91 12.81
C PHE A 35 2.49 -3.10 13.19
N LEU A 36 3.27 -3.64 12.24
CA LEU A 36 4.18 -4.77 12.51
C LEU A 36 5.19 -4.45 13.61
N SER A 37 5.71 -3.22 13.64
CA SER A 37 6.62 -2.78 14.70
C SER A 37 5.92 -2.64 16.05
N ALA A 38 4.67 -2.17 16.07
CA ALA A 38 3.89 -2.02 17.29
C ALA A 38 3.53 -3.37 17.92
N VAL A 39 3.14 -4.35 17.09
CA VAL A 39 2.85 -5.73 17.56
C VAL A 39 4.10 -6.40 18.13
N ASN A 40 5.29 -6.16 17.58
CA ASN A 40 6.52 -6.73 18.12
C ASN A 40 6.97 -6.12 19.45
N ASN A 41 6.49 -4.92 19.79
CA ASN A 41 6.88 -4.16 20.97
C ASN A 41 5.76 -4.12 22.03
N ASP A 42 4.69 -4.91 21.87
CA ASP A 42 3.52 -4.95 22.76
C ASP A 42 2.94 -3.56 23.09
N ALA A 43 2.88 -2.68 22.08
CA ALA A 43 2.35 -1.33 22.28
C ALA A 43 0.81 -1.34 22.34
N ASP A 44 0.24 -0.62 23.32
CA ASP A 44 -1.21 -0.46 23.50
C ASP A 44 -1.90 0.12 22.24
N ASN A 45 -1.15 0.85 21.44
CA ASN A 45 -1.57 1.53 20.22
C ASN A 45 -1.77 0.56 19.03
N ALA A 46 -1.50 -0.74 19.20
CA ALA A 46 -1.54 -1.73 18.12
C ALA A 46 -2.92 -1.81 17.42
N LYS A 47 -4.02 -1.60 18.15
CA LYS A 47 -5.38 -1.61 17.59
C LYS A 47 -5.64 -0.40 16.68
N GLU A 48 -5.23 0.80 17.08
CA GLU A 48 -5.39 2.01 16.25
C GLU A 48 -4.55 1.91 14.97
N LEU A 49 -3.29 1.47 15.11
CA LEU A 49 -2.40 1.26 13.97
C LEU A 49 -2.89 0.17 13.02
N TYR A 50 -3.62 -0.83 13.53
CA TYR A 50 -4.28 -1.83 12.71
C TYR A 50 -5.36 -1.21 11.83
N GLU A 51 -6.26 -0.40 12.42
CA GLU A 51 -7.31 0.27 11.66
C GLU A 51 -6.73 1.16 10.55
N ASP A 52 -5.69 1.92 10.86
CA ASP A 52 -5.02 2.78 9.89
C ASP A 52 -4.37 1.97 8.76
N ALA A 53 -3.74 0.86 9.09
CA ALA A 53 -3.17 -0.04 8.10
C ALA A 53 -4.26 -0.64 7.19
N VAL A 54 -5.39 -1.07 7.75
CA VAL A 54 -6.53 -1.61 6.97
C VAL A 54 -7.12 -0.53 6.06
N LYS A 55 -7.37 0.67 6.58
CA LYS A 55 -7.86 1.82 5.80
C LYS A 55 -6.92 2.16 4.64
N ALA A 56 -5.60 2.12 4.86
CA ALA A 56 -4.60 2.38 3.82
C ALA A 56 -4.58 1.29 2.74
N ILE A 57 -4.71 0.02 3.13
CA ILE A 57 -4.76 -1.12 2.20
C ILE A 57 -6.02 -1.05 1.32
N ASP A 58 -7.17 -0.78 1.91
CA ASP A 58 -8.43 -0.72 1.15
C ASP A 58 -8.45 0.48 0.20
N LYS A 59 -7.93 1.64 0.61
CA LYS A 59 -7.74 2.79 -0.31
C LYS A 59 -6.79 2.49 -1.47
N ALA A 60 -5.77 1.66 -1.26
CA ALA A 60 -4.86 1.27 -2.33
C ALA A 60 -5.54 0.29 -3.30
N ALA A 61 -6.43 -0.57 -2.81
CA ALA A 61 -7.21 -1.50 -3.64
C ALA A 61 -8.26 -0.77 -4.49
N THR A 62 -9.03 0.14 -3.91
CA THR A 62 -10.06 0.91 -4.65
C THR A 62 -9.48 1.77 -5.75
N LYS A 63 -8.25 2.28 -5.57
CA LYS A 63 -7.51 3.02 -6.60
C LYS A 63 -6.82 2.13 -7.64
N GLY A 64 -6.93 0.81 -7.54
CA GLY A 64 -6.29 -0.14 -8.44
C GLY A 64 -4.76 -0.21 -8.32
N LEU A 65 -4.17 0.34 -7.24
CA LEU A 65 -2.72 0.30 -7.00
C LEU A 65 -2.25 -1.09 -6.54
N ILE A 66 -3.16 -1.84 -5.91
CA ILE A 66 -2.98 -3.25 -5.57
C ILE A 66 -4.23 -4.02 -5.99
N HIS A 67 -4.05 -5.30 -6.33
CA HIS A 67 -5.16 -6.19 -6.61
C HIS A 67 -5.96 -6.50 -5.33
N GLU A 68 -7.27 -6.71 -5.46
CA GLU A 68 -8.19 -7.03 -4.35
C GLU A 68 -7.74 -8.25 -3.54
N ASN A 69 -7.40 -9.35 -4.22
CA ASN A 69 -6.79 -10.53 -3.59
C ASN A 69 -5.54 -10.23 -2.75
N LYS A 70 -4.69 -9.27 -3.18
CA LYS A 70 -3.53 -8.86 -2.40
C LYS A 70 -3.97 -8.11 -1.14
N ALA A 71 -4.94 -7.21 -1.26
CA ALA A 71 -5.51 -6.48 -0.15
C ALA A 71 -6.14 -7.46 0.87
N ALA A 72 -6.98 -8.39 0.42
CA ALA A 72 -7.60 -9.42 1.25
C ALA A 72 -6.56 -10.28 1.99
N ARG A 73 -5.51 -10.74 1.28
CA ARG A 73 -4.41 -11.50 1.89
C ARG A 73 -3.65 -10.68 2.94
N ASP A 74 -3.39 -9.41 2.67
CA ASP A 74 -2.69 -8.54 3.62
C ASP A 74 -3.56 -8.29 4.87
N LYS A 75 -4.86 -8.01 4.72
CA LYS A 75 -5.80 -7.87 5.84
C LYS A 75 -5.87 -9.13 6.70
N SER A 76 -6.01 -10.31 6.07
CA SER A 76 -6.04 -11.60 6.77
C SER A 76 -4.76 -11.88 7.55
N ARG A 77 -3.59 -11.51 7.01
CA ARG A 77 -2.32 -11.68 7.71
C ARG A 77 -2.16 -10.72 8.89
N LEU A 78 -2.65 -9.49 8.76
CA LEU A 78 -2.58 -8.50 9.85
C LEU A 78 -3.54 -8.86 10.98
N SER A 79 -4.77 -9.30 10.68
CA SER A 79 -5.72 -9.72 11.73
C SER A 79 -5.22 -10.91 12.53
N LYS A 80 -4.62 -11.90 11.86
CA LYS A 80 -3.98 -13.06 12.53
C LYS A 80 -2.85 -12.67 13.48
N LYS A 81 -2.17 -11.55 13.22
CA LYS A 81 -1.11 -11.03 14.10
C LYS A 81 -1.63 -10.22 15.27
N LEU A 82 -2.83 -9.65 15.16
CA LEU A 82 -3.50 -8.94 16.24
C LEU A 82 -4.19 -9.91 17.22
N ALA A 83 -4.67 -11.05 16.71
CA ALA A 83 -5.36 -12.06 17.50
C ALA A 83 -4.42 -13.05 18.21
N LYS A 84 -3.10 -12.94 17.99
CA LYS A 84 -2.08 -13.76 18.62
C LYS A 84 -1.41 -12.95 19.72
#